data_AF-A0A369UN32-F1
#
_entry.id   AF-A0A369UN32-F1
#
_cell.length_a   1.000
_cell.length_b   1.000
_cell.length_c   1.000
_cell.angle_alpha   90.00
_cell.angle_beta   90.00
_cell.angle_gamma   90.00
#
_symmetry.space_group_name_H-M   'P 1'
#
loop_
_entity.id
_entity.type
_entity.pdbx_description
1 polymer ?
#
loop_
_entity_poly.entity_id
_entity_poly.type
_entity_poly.pdbx_seq_one_letter_code
_entity_poly.pdbx_strand_id
1 'polypeptide(L)'
;MKIDYAAQCRFFSAEDAIRYALAAYYAATQNIEPPKGEDWLIDGQPYACASDFADAFVQEVADRVSAAAYAQRLPRLASDITGTWWPNDGEELTSAGEVFLRRIMNHLPPVDNRVHNRPSNGAENA
;
A
#
# COMPACT_ATOMS: atom_id res chain seq x y z
N MET A 1 28.18 0.75 29.74
CA MET A 1 26.92 0.64 28.97
C MET A 1 27.29 0.32 27.53
N LYS A 2 26.84 -0.81 26.97
CA LYS A 2 27.02 -1.10 25.54
C LYS A 2 25.92 -0.34 24.78
N ILE A 3 26.32 0.47 23.81
CA ILE A 3 25.39 1.16 22.92
C ILE A 3 24.88 0.13 21.91
N ASP A 4 23.56 -0.04 21.82
CA ASP A 4 22.93 -0.82 20.76
C ASP A 4 22.65 0.08 19.56
N TYR A 5 23.60 0.11 18.63
CA TYR A 5 23.45 0.88 17.39
C TYR A 5 22.29 0.39 16.53
N ALA A 6 21.90 -0.89 16.61
CA ALA A 6 20.79 -1.42 15.83
C ALA A 6 19.45 -0.87 16.33
N ALA A 7 19.31 -0.66 17.63
CA ALA A 7 18.12 0.01 18.20
C ALA A 7 17.98 1.46 17.71
N GLN A 8 19.09 2.18 17.51
CA GLN A 8 19.08 3.56 17.00
C GLN A 8 18.67 3.67 15.53
N CYS A 9 18.85 2.60 14.74
CA CYS A 9 18.41 2.56 13.35
C CYS A 9 16.90 2.32 13.19
N ARG A 10 16.18 1.90 14.25
CA ARG A 10 14.74 1.66 14.19
C ARG A 10 14.00 2.98 14.36
N PHE A 11 13.47 3.51 13.25
CA PHE A 11 12.68 4.74 13.27
C PHE A 11 11.17 4.48 13.46
N PHE A 12 10.71 3.23 13.45
CA PHE A 12 9.33 2.87 13.79
C PHE A 12 9.29 1.67 14.72
N SER A 13 8.18 1.49 15.43
CA SER A 13 8.01 0.38 16.38
C SER A 13 7.61 -0.92 15.69
N ALA A 14 7.75 -2.05 16.38
CA ALA A 14 7.23 -3.34 15.89
C ALA A 14 5.70 -3.31 15.70
N GLU A 15 4.99 -2.54 16.53
CA GLU A 15 3.54 -2.34 16.43
C GLU A 15 3.17 -1.58 15.16
N ASP A 16 3.94 -0.56 14.80
CA ASP A 16 3.76 0.17 13.53
C ASP A 16 4.00 -0.74 12.33
N ALA A 17 5.02 -1.61 12.41
CA ALA A 17 5.31 -2.58 11.36
C ALA A 17 4.09 -3.49 11.05
N ILE A 18 3.43 -3.99 12.11
CA ILE A 18 2.23 -4.83 12.00
C ILE A 18 1.06 -4.02 11.44
N ARG A 19 0.86 -2.78 11.91
CA ARG A 19 -0.19 -1.89 11.38
C ARG A 19 -0.01 -1.63 9.89
N TYR A 20 1.22 -1.34 9.44
CA TYR A 20 1.52 -1.09 8.03
C TYR A 20 1.28 -2.32 7.18
N ALA A 21 1.75 -3.50 7.62
CA ALA A 21 1.52 -4.75 6.89
C ALA A 21 0.03 -5.06 6.77
N LEU A 22 -0.75 -4.90 7.85
CA LEU A 22 -2.19 -5.18 7.80
C LEU A 22 -2.94 -4.21 6.89
N ALA A 23 -2.62 -2.92 6.97
CA ALA A 23 -3.22 -1.91 6.09
C ALA A 23 -2.82 -2.11 4.62
N ALA A 24 -1.57 -2.50 4.36
CA ALA A 24 -1.08 -2.81 3.02
C ALA A 24 -1.77 -4.04 2.45
N TYR A 25 -2.01 -5.07 3.26
CA TYR A 25 -2.74 -6.27 2.84
C TYR A 25 -4.14 -5.91 2.31
N TYR A 26 -4.93 -5.17 3.09
CA TYR A 26 -6.28 -4.77 2.69
C TYR A 26 -6.32 -3.78 1.52
N ALA A 27 -5.27 -2.98 1.34
CA ALA A 27 -5.15 -2.11 0.18
C ALA A 27 -4.80 -2.93 -1.08
N ALA A 28 -3.85 -3.86 -0.96
CA ALA A 28 -3.45 -4.74 -2.05
C ALA A 28 -4.59 -5.63 -2.53
N THR A 29 -5.46 -6.13 -1.63
CA THR A 29 -6.65 -6.89 -2.04
C THR A 29 -7.58 -6.08 -2.95
N GLN A 30 -7.71 -4.76 -2.72
CA GLN A 30 -8.54 -3.90 -3.58
C GLN A 30 -7.90 -3.66 -4.95
N ASN A 31 -6.57 -3.71 -5.05
CA ASN A 31 -5.85 -3.47 -6.31
C ASN A 31 -5.94 -4.66 -7.27
N ILE A 32 -6.19 -5.87 -6.74
CA ILE A 32 -6.37 -7.09 -7.55
C ILE A 32 -7.84 -7.38 -7.86
N GLU A 33 -8.76 -6.51 -7.45
CA GLU A 33 -10.17 -6.58 -7.82
C GLU A 33 -10.41 -5.82 -9.12
N PRO A 34 -11.16 -6.38 -10.09
CA PRO A 34 -11.59 -5.62 -11.26
C PRO A 34 -12.49 -4.47 -10.84
N PRO A 35 -12.48 -3.34 -11.58
CA PRO A 35 -13.39 -2.23 -11.34
C PRO A 35 -14.86 -2.69 -11.32
N LYS A 36 -15.70 -1.94 -10.59
CA LYS A 36 -17.11 -2.30 -10.43
C LYS A 36 -17.80 -2.48 -11.79
N GLY A 37 -18.33 -3.67 -12.02
CA GLY A 37 -19.06 -4.02 -13.24
C GLY A 37 -18.20 -4.56 -14.38
N GLU A 38 -16.88 -4.59 -14.20
CA GLU A 38 -15.94 -5.27 -15.10
C GLU A 38 -15.90 -6.78 -14.82
N ASP A 39 -15.39 -7.52 -15.80
CA ASP A 39 -15.28 -8.97 -15.74
C ASP A 39 -14.02 -9.40 -14.96
N TRP A 40 -14.12 -10.57 -14.31
CA TRP A 40 -12.98 -11.23 -13.67
C TRP A 40 -11.99 -11.86 -14.66
N LEU A 41 -12.38 -11.95 -15.93
CA LEU A 41 -11.55 -12.46 -17.01
C LEU A 41 -11.36 -11.38 -18.07
N ILE A 42 -10.12 -11.15 -18.48
CA ILE A 42 -9.76 -10.31 -19.63
C ILE A 42 -9.18 -11.24 -20.70
N ASP A 43 -9.84 -11.34 -21.85
CA ASP A 43 -9.42 -12.22 -22.96
C ASP A 43 -9.18 -13.68 -22.53
N GLY A 44 -10.02 -14.18 -21.60
CA GLY A 44 -9.94 -15.54 -21.07
C GLY A 44 -8.86 -15.78 -20.01
N GLN A 45 -8.10 -14.75 -19.64
CA GLN A 45 -7.13 -14.79 -18.53
C GLN A 45 -7.71 -14.12 -17.27
N PRO A 46 -7.33 -14.56 -16.05
CA PRO A 46 -7.70 -13.86 -14.82
C PRO A 46 -7.27 -12.40 -14.85
N TYR A 47 -8.12 -11.51 -14.32
CA TYR A 47 -7.84 -10.08 -14.16
C TYR A 47 -6.51 -9.81 -13.42
N ALA A 48 -6.22 -10.61 -12.40
CA ALA A 48 -4.99 -10.54 -11.61
C ALA A 48 -4.57 -11.94 -11.17
N CYS A 49 -3.27 -12.11 -10.91
CA CYS A 49 -2.66 -13.32 -10.41
C CYS A 49 -1.94 -13.10 -9.06
N ALA A 50 -1.32 -14.15 -8.53
CA ALA A 50 -0.61 -14.08 -7.25
C ALA A 50 0.57 -13.08 -7.27
N SER A 51 1.24 -12.92 -8.42
CA SER A 51 2.32 -11.96 -8.57
C SER A 51 1.81 -10.52 -8.49
N ASP A 52 0.67 -10.21 -9.10
CA ASP A 52 0.07 -8.86 -9.03
C ASP A 52 -0.28 -8.48 -7.59
N PHE A 53 -0.79 -9.44 -6.81
CA PHE A 53 -1.04 -9.22 -5.38
C PHE A 53 0.26 -8.95 -4.61
N ALA A 54 1.30 -9.76 -4.85
CA ALA A 54 2.58 -9.60 -4.17
C ALA A 54 3.21 -8.23 -4.46
N ASP A 55 3.19 -7.81 -5.72
CA ASP A 55 3.71 -6.52 -6.16
C ASP A 55 2.91 -5.36 -5.52
N ALA A 56 1.57 -5.45 -5.56
CA ALA A 56 0.69 -4.46 -4.91
C ALA A 56 0.94 -4.37 -3.40
N PHE A 57 1.10 -5.51 -2.72
CA PHE A 57 1.37 -5.56 -1.29
C PHE A 57 2.71 -4.92 -0.92
N VAL A 58 3.78 -5.29 -1.64
CA VAL A 58 5.13 -4.74 -1.40
C VAL A 58 5.14 -3.23 -1.60
N GLN A 59 4.49 -2.73 -2.66
CA GLN A 59 4.40 -1.30 -2.91
C GLN A 59 3.64 -0.59 -1.78
N GLU A 60 2.48 -1.11 -1.36
CA GLU A 60 1.69 -0.51 -0.28
C GLU A 60 2.43 -0.50 1.07
N VAL A 61 3.28 -1.50 1.34
CA VAL A 61 4.19 -1.49 2.51
C VAL A 61 5.25 -0.40 2.35
N ALA A 62 5.92 -0.36 1.20
CA ALA A 62 6.98 0.62 0.92
C ALA A 62 6.47 2.06 1.07
N ASP A 63 5.29 2.35 0.51
CA ASP A 63 4.63 3.65 0.59
C ASP A 63 4.36 4.09 2.03
N ARG A 64 3.88 3.18 2.88
CA ARG A 64 3.60 3.47 4.30
C ARG A 64 4.87 3.70 5.10
N VAL A 65 5.89 2.87 4.90
CA VAL A 65 7.19 3.01 5.58
C VAL A 65 7.87 4.31 5.16
N SER A 66 7.80 4.64 3.86
CA SER A 66 8.30 5.89 3.30
C SER A 66 7.61 7.10 3.91
N ALA A 67 6.29 7.07 3.98
CA ALA A 67 5.53 8.18 4.53
C ALA A 67 5.71 8.32 6.07
N ALA A 68 5.97 7.22 6.78
CA ALA A 68 6.38 7.25 8.19
C ALA A 68 7.77 7.86 8.40
N ALA A 69 8.73 7.57 7.50
CA ALA A 69 10.05 8.21 7.51
C ALA A 69 9.92 9.72 7.24
N TYR A 70 9.08 10.09 6.28
CA TYR A 70 8.80 11.49 5.97
C TYR A 70 8.21 12.25 7.17
N ALA A 71 7.21 11.67 7.84
CA ALA A 71 6.59 12.26 9.03
C ALA A 71 7.59 12.52 10.18
N GLN A 72 8.71 11.81 10.20
CA GLN A 72 9.81 11.99 11.15
C GLN A 72 10.93 12.89 10.65
N ARG A 73 10.70 13.62 9.55
CA ARG A 73 11.68 14.51 8.90
C ARG A 73 12.93 13.77 8.41
N LEU A 74 12.72 12.57 7.84
CA LEU A 74 13.75 11.78 7.16
C LEU A 74 13.45 11.67 5.65
N PRO A 75 13.39 12.78 4.89
CA PRO A 75 12.91 12.79 3.50
C PRO A 75 13.79 12.01 2.53
N ARG A 76 15.10 11.94 2.80
CA ARG A 76 16.03 11.10 2.03
C ARG A 76 15.68 9.62 2.16
N LEU A 77 15.46 9.15 3.39
CA LEU A 77 15.06 7.77 3.65
C LEU A 77 13.70 7.45 3.01
N ALA A 78 12.73 8.37 3.11
CA ALA A 78 11.44 8.23 2.45
C ALA A 78 11.60 8.02 0.93
N SER A 79 12.49 8.78 0.29
CA SER A 79 12.78 8.66 -1.13
C SER A 79 13.48 7.36 -1.49
N ASP A 80 14.46 6.94 -0.69
CA ASP A 80 15.21 5.70 -0.92
C ASP A 80 14.31 4.44 -0.87
N ILE A 81 13.25 4.44 -0.06
CA ILE A 81 12.33 3.30 0.09
C ILE A 81 11.45 3.08 -1.14
N THR A 82 10.93 4.15 -1.74
CA THR A 82 9.95 4.08 -2.83
C THR A 82 10.56 4.39 -4.20
N GLY A 83 11.80 4.88 -4.23
CA GLY A 83 12.40 5.48 -5.44
C GLY A 83 11.69 6.76 -5.91
N THR A 84 10.73 7.27 -5.13
CA THR A 84 9.94 8.46 -5.44
C THR A 84 10.54 9.68 -4.75
N TRP A 85 10.54 10.83 -5.42
CA TRP A 85 11.03 12.06 -4.82
C TRP A 85 10.05 12.60 -3.78
N TRP A 86 10.53 12.83 -2.54
CA TRP A 86 9.78 13.51 -1.48
C TRP A 86 10.29 14.95 -1.30
N PRO A 87 9.40 15.95 -1.18
CA PRO A 87 9.80 17.35 -1.01
C PRO A 87 10.52 17.56 0.32
N ASN A 88 11.63 18.29 0.32
CA ASN A 88 12.37 18.60 1.54
C ASN A 88 11.63 19.66 2.38
N ASP A 89 11.93 19.69 3.69
CA ASP A 89 11.42 20.68 4.65
C ASP A 89 11.54 22.12 4.09
N GLY A 90 10.43 22.70 3.64
CA GLY A 90 10.37 24.07 3.10
C GLY A 90 9.71 24.20 1.71
N GLU A 91 9.58 23.11 0.96
CA GLU A 91 8.75 23.07 -0.25
C GLU A 91 7.35 22.57 0.15
N GLU A 92 6.29 23.25 -0.33
CA GLU A 92 4.91 22.88 -0.05
C GLU A 92 4.70 21.38 -0.24
N LEU A 93 4.07 20.73 0.75
CA LEU A 93 3.52 19.39 0.63
C LEU A 93 2.71 19.35 -0.66
N THR A 94 3.29 18.80 -1.73
CA THR A 94 2.51 18.57 -2.95
C THR A 94 1.35 17.67 -2.59
N SER A 95 0.27 17.76 -3.36
CA SER A 95 -0.93 16.94 -3.19
C SER A 95 -0.63 15.43 -3.05
N ALA A 96 0.50 14.95 -3.59
CA ALA A 96 0.98 13.59 -3.40
C ALA A 96 1.30 13.27 -1.92
N GLY A 97 2.06 14.13 -1.22
CA GLY A 97 2.41 13.93 0.19
C GLY A 97 1.18 13.95 1.10
N GLU A 98 0.22 14.85 0.84
CA GLU A 98 -1.07 14.86 1.55
C GLU A 98 -1.94 13.62 1.26
N VAL A 99 -1.98 13.17 -0.01
CA VAL A 99 -2.70 11.95 -0.40
C VAL A 99 -2.09 10.73 0.27
N PHE A 100 -0.76 10.64 0.33
CA PHE A 100 -0.06 9.60 1.06
C PHE A 100 -0.33 9.68 2.55
N LEU A 101 -0.17 10.83 3.20
CA LEU A 101 -0.46 11.01 4.64
C LEU A 101 -1.92 10.69 5.01
N ARG A 102 -2.88 11.04 4.13
CA ARG A 102 -4.30 10.65 4.31
C ARG A 102 -4.52 9.15 4.20
N ARG A 103 -3.72 8.43 3.40
CA ARG A 103 -3.74 6.95 3.33
C ARG A 103 -3.12 6.29 4.57
N ILE A 104 -2.24 6.96 5.33
CA ILE A 104 -1.47 6.33 6.41
C ILE A 104 -2.34 5.87 7.60
N MET A 105 -3.46 6.54 7.94
CA MET A 105 -4.00 6.34 9.31
C MET A 105 -5.49 6.03 9.47
N ASN A 106 -6.35 6.16 8.47
CA ASN A 106 -7.78 6.28 8.80
C ASN A 106 -8.70 5.09 8.58
N HIS A 107 -8.36 4.04 7.83
CA HIS A 107 -9.34 2.95 7.63
C HIS A 107 -8.68 1.55 7.55
N LEU A 108 -8.75 0.81 8.67
CA LEU A 108 -9.03 -0.65 8.60
C LEU A 108 -10.37 -0.82 7.86
N PRO A 109 -10.54 -1.95 7.14
CA PRO A 109 -10.97 -2.00 5.73
C PRO A 109 -12.23 -1.19 5.41
N PRO A 110 -12.42 -0.72 4.16
CA PRO A 110 -13.71 -0.20 3.74
C PRO A 110 -14.80 -1.23 4.05
N VAL A 111 -15.95 -0.72 4.50
CA VAL A 111 -17.02 -1.48 5.18
C VAL A 111 -17.58 -2.63 4.33
N ASP A 112 -17.39 -2.62 3.01
CA ASP A 112 -17.91 -3.67 2.14
C ASP A 112 -16.98 -3.96 0.95
N ASN A 113 -16.86 -5.25 0.66
CA ASN A 113 -16.41 -5.81 -0.61
C ASN A 113 -17.19 -5.12 -1.76
N ARG A 114 -16.54 -4.62 -2.82
CA ARG A 114 -17.19 -3.83 -3.90
C ARG A 114 -18.11 -4.65 -4.83
N VAL A 115 -18.77 -5.70 -4.34
CA VAL A 115 -19.37 -6.74 -5.19
C VAL A 115 -20.64 -6.24 -5.91
N HIS A 116 -20.45 -5.83 -7.16
CA HIS A 116 -21.40 -6.02 -8.27
C HIS A 116 -20.63 -6.40 -9.55
N ASN A 117 -19.62 -7.27 -9.43
CA ASN A 117 -18.88 -7.74 -10.60
C ASN A 117 -19.71 -8.80 -11.33
N ARG A 118 -19.67 -8.79 -12.66
CA ARG A 118 -20.46 -9.72 -13.46
C ARG A 118 -19.92 -11.14 -13.27
N PRO A 119 -20.78 -12.15 -13.11
CA PRO A 119 -20.33 -13.52 -13.26
C PRO A 119 -19.81 -13.69 -14.68
N SER A 120 -18.58 -14.18 -14.82
CA SER A 120 -18.01 -14.49 -16.13
C SER A 120 -18.94 -15.47 -16.84
N ASN A 121 -19.35 -15.17 -18.08
CA ASN A 121 -20.27 -15.97 -18.91
C ASN A 121 -19.76 -17.39 -19.26
N GLY A 122 -18.79 -17.94 -18.51
CA GLY A 122 -18.18 -19.26 -18.71
C GLY A 122 -18.44 -20.27 -17.58
N ALA A 123 -19.18 -19.91 -16.52
CA ALA A 123 -19.45 -20.79 -15.38
C ALA A 123 -20.79 -21.55 -15.43
N GLU A 124 -21.50 -21.55 -16.56
CA GLU A 124 -22.76 -22.29 -16.71
C GLU A 124 -22.61 -23.70 -17.31
N ASN A 125 -21.40 -24.20 -17.56
CA ASN A 125 -21.20 -25.58 -18.06
C ASN A 125 -19.96 -26.26 -17.45
N ALA A 126 -19.94 -26.45 -16.14
CA ALA A 126 -19.02 -27.38 -15.46
C ALA A 126 -19.79 -28.25 -14.46
#